data_AF-A0A6G7A0Q2-F1
#
_entry.id   AF-A0A6G7A0Q2-F1
#
_cell.length_a   1.000
_cell.length_b   1.000
_cell.length_c   1.000
_cell.angle_alpha   90.00
_cell.angle_beta   90.00
_cell.angle_gamma   90.00
#
_symmetry.space_group_name_H-M   'P 1'
#
loop_
_entity.id
_entity.type
_entity.pdbx_description
1 polymer ?
#
loop_
_entity_poly.entity_id
_entity_poly.type
_entity_poly.pdbx_seq_one_letter_code
_entity_poly.pdbx_strand_id
1 'polypeptide(L)'
;MTAVTDTLLTALQACDMLEIDGLHAFDFSLDDQGLLIECMDGRAAKRWSFSLAQVQAATFDPDLQSWTLEGDSGEHRLVCMSAFSARDEEEDDHEDA
;
A
#
# COMPACT_ATOMS: atom_id res chain seq x y z
N MET A 1 -15.51 -16.90 -6.64
CA MET A 1 -15.13 -15.83 -5.70
C MET A 1 -13.63 -15.92 -5.56
N THR A 2 -12.87 -15.11 -6.31
CA THR A 2 -11.42 -15.01 -6.13
C THR A 2 -11.21 -14.41 -4.76
N ALA A 3 -10.66 -15.20 -3.83
CA ALA A 3 -10.24 -14.72 -2.52
C ALA A 3 -9.44 -13.44 -2.75
N VAL A 4 -9.93 -12.34 -2.20
CA VAL A 4 -9.26 -11.04 -2.24
C VAL A 4 -8.02 -11.24 -1.41
N THR A 5 -6.94 -11.64 -2.05
CA THR A 5 -5.66 -11.80 -1.38
C THR A 5 -5.28 -10.38 -1.03
N ASP A 6 -5.33 -10.05 0.27
CA ASP A 6 -4.94 -8.76 0.82
C ASP A 6 -3.51 -8.51 0.36
N THR A 7 -3.39 -7.76 -0.73
CA THR A 7 -2.14 -7.47 -1.41
C THR A 7 -2.08 -5.98 -1.57
N LEU A 8 -0.86 -5.45 -1.55
CA LEU A 8 -0.64 -4.03 -1.74
C LEU A 8 -1.33 -3.50 -3.01
N LEU A 9 -1.40 -4.29 -4.09
CA LEU A 9 -2.13 -3.91 -5.30
C LEU A 9 -3.60 -3.60 -5.02
N THR A 10 -4.30 -4.47 -4.31
CA THR A 10 -5.70 -4.27 -3.95
C THR A 10 -5.87 -3.08 -3.02
N ALA A 11 -4.98 -2.95 -2.04
CA ALA A 11 -4.99 -1.80 -1.13
C ALA A 11 -4.83 -0.48 -1.89
N LEU A 12 -3.91 -0.41 -2.85
CA LEU A 12 -3.66 0.76 -3.69
C LEU A 12 -4.85 1.11 -4.60
N GLN A 13 -5.62 0.13 -5.07
CA GLN A 13 -6.81 0.38 -5.87
C GLN A 13 -7.93 1.09 -5.10
N ALA A 14 -8.01 0.88 -3.78
CA ALA A 14 -8.97 1.54 -2.90
C ALA A 14 -8.35 2.70 -2.09
N CYS A 15 -7.08 3.01 -2.34
CA CYS A 15 -6.33 4.02 -1.63
C CYS A 15 -6.53 5.38 -2.32
N ASP A 16 -6.85 6.40 -1.54
CA ASP A 16 -6.94 7.78 -2.03
C ASP A 16 -5.64 8.56 -1.74
N MET A 17 -4.88 8.14 -0.73
CA MET A 17 -3.66 8.81 -0.28
C MET A 17 -2.64 7.79 0.22
N LEU A 18 -1.42 7.86 -0.33
CA LEU A 18 -0.34 6.96 0.03
C LEU A 18 0.70 7.71 0.85
N GLU A 19 1.22 7.11 1.91
CA GLU A 19 2.39 7.63 2.63
C GLU A 19 3.59 6.73 2.34
N ILE A 20 4.74 7.29 1.97
CA ILE A 20 6.01 6.58 1.79
C ILE A 20 7.07 7.13 2.73
N ASP A 21 7.60 6.31 3.64
CA ASP A 21 8.61 6.69 4.64
C ASP A 21 8.27 7.96 5.45
N GLY A 22 6.99 8.19 5.74
CA GLY A 22 6.50 9.40 6.42
C GLY A 22 6.21 10.59 5.50
N LEU A 23 6.30 10.44 4.17
CA LEU A 23 5.96 11.45 3.19
C LEU A 23 4.61 11.16 2.52
N HIS A 24 3.67 12.09 2.64
CA HIS A 24 2.36 11.98 1.98
C HIS A 24 2.47 12.22 0.47
N ALA A 25 2.12 11.19 -0.28
CA ALA A 25 2.00 11.17 -1.73
C ALA A 25 0.53 11.08 -2.15
N PHE A 26 0.05 12.16 -2.75
CA PHE A 26 -1.27 12.23 -3.37
C PHE A 26 -1.23 11.88 -4.86
N ASP A 27 -0.05 12.00 -5.48
CA ASP A 27 0.16 11.68 -6.88
C ASP A 27 0.87 10.32 -6.95
N PHE A 28 0.09 9.28 -7.22
CA PHE A 28 0.63 7.95 -7.46
C PHE A 28 -0.18 7.27 -8.56
N SER A 29 0.48 6.39 -9.30
CA SER A 29 -0.10 5.65 -10.41
C SER A 29 0.36 4.19 -10.32
N LEU A 30 -0.61 3.28 -10.34
CA LEU A 30 -0.36 1.84 -10.41
C LEU A 30 -0.76 1.36 -11.80
N ASP A 31 0.18 0.76 -12.53
CA ASP A 31 -0.03 0.20 -13.86
C ASP A 31 0.63 -1.20 -14.00
N ASP A 32 0.61 -1.75 -15.22
CA ASP A 32 1.20 -3.06 -15.54
C ASP A 32 2.75 -3.08 -15.44
N GLN A 33 3.42 -1.92 -15.43
CA GLN A 33 4.86 -1.81 -15.21
C GLN A 33 5.18 -1.79 -13.71
N GLY A 34 4.30 -1.18 -12.91
CA GLY A 34 4.38 -1.20 -11.47
C GLY A 34 3.75 0.03 -10.81
N LEU A 35 4.29 0.38 -9.64
CA LEU A 35 3.82 1.52 -8.86
C LEU A 35 4.78 2.70 -9.03
N LEU A 36 4.23 3.84 -9.41
CA LEU A 36 4.89 5.12 -9.42
C LEU A 36 4.31 6.02 -8.34
N ILE A 37 5.16 6.64 -7.53
CA ILE A 37 4.78 7.55 -6.46
C ILE A 37 5.53 8.85 -6.66
N GLU A 38 4.81 9.97 -6.68
CA GLU A 38 5.35 11.32 -6.79
C GLU A 38 4.82 12.18 -5.62
N CYS A 39 5.74 12.78 -4.86
CA CYS A 39 5.36 13.67 -3.75
C CYS A 39 6.29 14.89 -3.68
N MET A 40 5.86 15.91 -2.94
CA MET A 40 6.70 17.08 -2.67
C MET A 40 7.13 17.10 -1.21
N ASP A 41 8.43 16.93 -0.98
CA ASP A 41 9.08 17.20 0.29
C ASP A 41 9.47 18.69 0.35
N GLY A 42 8.53 19.50 0.83
CA GLY A 42 8.65 20.96 0.86
C GLY A 42 8.69 21.58 -0.53
N ARG A 43 9.90 21.77 -1.09
CA ARG A 43 10.12 22.29 -2.45
C ARG A 43 10.78 21.28 -3.39
N ALA A 44 11.18 20.12 -2.86
CA ALA A 44 11.82 19.08 -3.64
C ALA A 44 10.76 18.05 -4.09
N ALA A 45 10.67 17.82 -5.39
CA ALA A 45 9.90 16.70 -5.91
C ALA A 45 10.67 15.40 -5.65
N LYS A 46 9.99 14.44 -5.03
CA LYS A 46 10.48 13.08 -4.79
C LYS A 46 9.65 12.13 -5.64
N ARG A 47 10.33 11.13 -6.20
CA ARG A 47 9.71 10.12 -7.04
C ARG A 47 10.29 8.76 -6.71
N TRP A 48 9.40 7.79 -6.52
CA TRP A 48 9.75 6.39 -6.35
C TRP A 48 9.05 5.57 -7.42
N SER A 49 9.72 4.53 -7.88
CA SER A 49 9.19 3.56 -8.83
C SER A 49 9.49 2.17 -8.30
N PHE A 50 8.45 1.36 -8.17
CA PHE A 50 8.54 -0.04 -7.79
C PHE A 50 7.98 -0.89 -8.91
N SER A 51 8.69 -1.94 -9.29
CA SER A 51 8.18 -2.93 -10.24
C SER A 51 7.01 -3.71 -9.64
N LEU A 52 6.15 -4.26 -10.49
CA LEU A 52 5.03 -5.09 -10.04
C LEU A 52 5.48 -6.25 -9.14
N ALA A 53 6.64 -6.85 -9.43
CA ALA A 53 7.22 -7.92 -8.62
C ALA A 53 7.58 -7.45 -7.19
N GLN A 54 8.10 -6.23 -7.03
CA GLN A 54 8.37 -5.64 -5.71
C GLN A 54 7.08 -5.35 -4.96
N VAL A 55 6.06 -4.81 -5.65
CA VAL A 55 4.74 -4.54 -5.05
C VAL A 55 4.07 -5.85 -4.61
N GLN A 56 4.23 -6.94 -5.37
CA GLN A 56 3.72 -8.26 -5.01
C GLN A 56 4.53 -8.94 -3.89
N ALA A 57 5.84 -8.67 -3.81
CA ALA A 57 6.69 -9.14 -2.73
C ALA A 57 6.53 -8.31 -1.43
N ALA A 58 5.72 -7.25 -1.46
CA ALA A 58 5.47 -6.41 -0.30
C ALA A 58 4.88 -7.22 0.85
N THR A 59 5.41 -7.02 2.05
CA THR A 59 4.91 -7.69 3.25
C THR A 59 4.00 -6.73 4.01
N PHE A 60 2.77 -7.17 4.28
CA PHE A 60 1.86 -6.42 5.14
C PHE A 60 2.22 -6.58 6.61
N ASP A 61 2.33 -5.46 7.30
CA ASP A 61 2.51 -5.33 8.73
C ASP A 61 1.17 -4.90 9.34
N PRO A 62 0.44 -5.83 9.99
CA PRO A 62 -0.87 -5.56 10.56
C PRO A 62 -0.83 -4.68 11.82
N ASP A 63 0.31 -4.65 12.53
CA ASP A 63 0.50 -3.82 13.74
C ASP A 63 0.63 -2.34 13.36
N LEU A 64 1.34 -2.06 12.26
CA LEU A 64 1.53 -0.72 11.73
C LEU A 64 0.54 -0.36 10.61
N GLN A 65 -0.31 -1.30 10.19
CA GLN A 65 -1.19 -1.20 9.02
C GLN A 65 -0.45 -0.67 7.78
N SER A 66 0.76 -1.20 7.55
CA SER A 66 1.68 -0.69 6.54
C SER A 66 2.27 -1.82 5.72
N TRP A 67 2.75 -1.50 4.52
CA TRP A 67 3.39 -2.43 3.61
C TRP A 67 4.88 -2.13 3.55
N THR A 68 5.70 -3.17 3.66
CA THR A 68 7.14 -3.06 3.57
C THR A 68 7.59 -3.56 2.20
N LEU A 69 8.31 -2.72 1.46
CA LEU A 69 8.86 -3.04 0.14
C LEU A 69 10.36 -2.83 0.10
N GLU A 70 11.05 -3.67 -0.66
CA GLU A 70 12.45 -3.43 -1.03
C GLU A 70 12.52 -2.70 -2.37
N GLY A 71 12.90 -1.43 -2.34
CA GLY A 71 13.21 -0.61 -3.51
C GLY A 71 14.71 -0.53 -3.80
N ASP A 72 15.07 0.17 -4.87
CA ASP A 72 16.48 0.39 -5.23
C ASP A 72 17.27 1.19 -4.18
N SER A 73 16.59 1.99 -3.36
CA SER A 73 17.21 2.80 -2.31
C SER A 73 17.24 2.11 -0.94
N GLY A 74 16.67 0.90 -0.83
CA GLY A 74 16.54 0.16 0.42
C GLY A 74 15.09 -0.22 0.73
N GLU A 75 14.84 -0.56 1.98
CA GLU A 75 13.49 -0.83 2.49
C GLU A 75 12.69 0.47 2.59
N HIS A 76 11.46 0.43 2.09
CA HIS A 76 10.50 1.52 2.12
C HIS A 76 9.21 1.05 2.77
N ARG A 77 8.62 1.92 3.59
CA ARG A 77 7.33 1.67 4.22
C ARG A 77 6.24 2.47 3.51
N LEU A 78 5.22 1.77 3.04
CA LEU A 78 4.01 2.34 2.45
C LEU A 78 2.82 2.23 3.40
N VAL A 79 2.09 3.32 3.61
CA VAL A 79 0.81 3.30 4.33
C VAL A 79 -0.28 3.73 3.36
N CYS A 80 -1.20 2.81 3.05
CA CYS A 80 -2.37 3.13 2.25
C CYS A 80 -3.44 3.75 3.15
N MET A 81 -3.66 5.05 3.02
CA MET A 81 -4.76 5.73 3.70
C MET A 81 -5.97 5.77 2.76
N SER A 82 -6.95 4.90 3.01
CA SER A 82 -8.25 4.94 2.35
C SER A 82 -9.27 5.64 3.25
N ALA A 83 -10.22 6.37 2.66
CA ALA A 83 -11.36 6.91 3.41
C ALA A 83 -12.30 5.81 3.95
N PHE A 84 -12.15 4.59 3.43
CA PHE A 84 -12.94 3.41 3.77
C PHE A 84 -12.03 2.28 4.27
N SER A 85 -11.30 2.52 5.36
CA SER A 85 -10.75 1.40 6.13
C SER A 85 -11.81 0.92 7.14
N ALA A 86 -12.99 0.54 6.64
CA ALA A 86 -13.74 -0.51 7.32
C ALA A 86 -12.94 -1.78 7.03
N ARG A 87 -12.01 -2.09 7.94
CA ARG A 87 -11.45 -3.43 8.04
C ARG A 87 -12.68 -4.32 8.12
N ASP A 88 -12.98 -5.05 7.05
CA ASP A 88 -13.88 -6.19 7.14
C ASP A 88 -13.07 -7.21 7.94
N GLU A 89 -13.05 -6.99 9.26
CA GLU A 89 -12.89 -8.07 10.21
C GLU A 89 -14.08 -8.96 9.87
N GLU A 90 -13.87 -9.93 8.98
CA GLU A 90 -14.82 -11.02 8.78
C GLU A 90 -15.11 -11.51 10.19
N GLU A 91 -16.32 -11.19 10.66
CA GLU A 91 -16.85 -11.56 11.94
C GLU A 91 -16.69 -13.07 12.01
N ASP A 92 -15.66 -13.51 12.77
CA ASP A 92 -15.35 -14.91 12.96
C ASP A 92 -16.61 -15.51 13.60
N ASP A 93 -17.38 -16.18 12.75
CA ASP A 93 -18.56 -16.96 13.08
C ASP A 93 -18.11 -18.09 14.03
N HIS A 94 -17.92 -17.75 15.30
CA HIS A 94 -17.71 -18.72 16.36
C HIS A 94 -19.04 -19.01 17.04
N GLU A 95 -19.75 -19.92 16.37
CA GLU A 95 -20.17 -21.23 16.90
C GLU A 95 -21.32 -21.29 17.92
N ASP A 96 -22.35 -22.04 17.49
CA ASP A 96 -23.33 -22.83 18.23
C ASP A 96 -23.33 -22.81 19.77
N ALA A 97 -24.48 -22.43 20.36
CA ALA A 97 -25.11 -23.13 21.49
C ALA A 97 -26.59 -22.76 21.67
#